data_AF-A0A920UUW7-F1
#
_entry.id   AF-A0A920UUW7-F1
#
_cell.length_a   1.000
_cell.length_b   1.000
_cell.length_c   1.000
_cell.angle_alpha   90.00
_cell.angle_beta   90.00
_cell.angle_gamma   90.00
#
_symmetry.space_group_name_H-M   'P 1'
#
loop_
_entity.id
_entity.type
_entity.pdbx_description
1 polymer ?
#
loop_
_entity_poly.entity_id
_entity_poly.type
_entity_poly.pdbx_seq_one_letter_code
_entity_poly.pdbx_strand_id
1 'polypeptide(L)'
;MKESDRLEAMASGLKSLGIEIEIFPDGIRIEGGDILGGRVNSLGDHRIAMAFSHCCIAFCSTIEIQNCNNVATSFPGFVGLANQVGINLSEQVNTEDE
;
A
#
# COMPACT_ATOMS: atom_id res chain seq x y z
N MET A 1 20.13 -1.39 6.80
CA MET A 1 18.84 -1.89 7.31
C MET A 1 17.74 -1.07 6.65
N LYS A 2 16.96 -1.68 5.75
CA LYS A 2 15.71 -1.13 5.18
C LYS A 2 14.64 -2.21 5.01
N GLU A 3 14.98 -3.48 5.30
CA GLU A 3 14.10 -4.63 5.09
C GLU A 3 13.20 -4.88 6.30
N SER A 4 13.71 -4.69 7.53
CA SER A 4 12.92 -4.73 8.76
C SER A 4 11.79 -3.70 8.76
N ASP A 5 12.09 -2.47 8.32
CA ASP A 5 11.09 -1.39 8.22
C ASP A 5 9.96 -1.74 7.25
N ARG A 6 10.26 -2.51 6.19
CA ARG A 6 9.23 -2.94 5.22
C ARG A 6 8.33 -4.01 5.78
N LEU A 7 8.87 -4.94 6.56
CA LEU A 7 8.07 -6.01 7.14
C LEU A 7 7.06 -5.44 8.13
N GLU A 8 7.49 -4.51 8.98
CA GLU A 8 6.59 -3.79 9.88
C GLU A 8 5.56 -2.94 9.14
N ALA A 9 5.97 -2.22 8.09
CA ALA A 9 5.06 -1.41 7.29
C ALA A 9 4.00 -2.24 6.54
N MET A 10 4.41 -3.37 5.94
CA MET A 10 3.48 -4.31 5.30
C MET A 10 2.53 -4.94 6.31
N ALA A 11 3.05 -5.36 7.47
CA ALA A 11 2.23 -5.94 8.53
C ALA A 11 1.21 -4.94 9.08
N SER A 12 1.64 -3.69 9.33
CA SER A 12 0.77 -2.62 9.81
C SER A 12 -0.32 -2.28 8.79
N GLY A 13 0.03 -2.16 7.50
CA GLY A 13 -0.94 -1.89 6.44
C GLY A 13 -1.92 -3.05 6.21
N LEU A 14 -1.46 -4.31 6.25
CA LEU A 14 -2.37 -5.45 6.13
C LEU A 14 -3.32 -5.55 7.34
N LYS A 15 -2.83 -5.28 8.56
CA LYS A 15 -3.68 -5.21 9.76
C LYS A 15 -4.73 -4.11 9.66
N SER A 16 -4.39 -2.92 9.15
CA SER A 16 -5.37 -1.84 9.00
C SER A 16 -6.44 -2.12 7.94
N LEU A 17 -6.16 -3.04 7.01
CA LEU A 17 -7.09 -3.55 6.00
C LEU A 17 -7.96 -4.71 6.50
N GLY A 18 -7.79 -5.13 7.76
CA GLY A 18 -8.56 -6.21 8.39
C GLY A 18 -7.97 -7.60 8.21
N ILE A 19 -6.74 -7.72 7.69
CA ILE A 19 -6.04 -9.00 7.54
C ILE A 19 -5.35 -9.37 8.85
N GLU A 20 -5.51 -10.62 9.26
CA GLU A 20 -4.82 -11.15 10.44
C GLU A 20 -3.35 -11.45 10.11
N ILE A 21 -2.47 -10.84 10.90
CA ILE A 21 -1.02 -10.86 10.68
C ILE A 21 -0.30 -11.13 11.99
N GLU A 22 0.66 -12.03 11.93
CA GLU A 22 1.59 -12.33 13.02
C GLU A 22 3.03 -12.14 12.54
N ILE A 23 3.81 -11.32 13.26
CA ILE A 23 5.22 -11.05 12.94
C ILE A 23 6.08 -11.97 13.81
N PHE A 24 7.07 -12.59 13.18
CA PHE A 24 8.11 -13.38 13.83
C PHE A 24 9.49 -12.72 13.61
N PRO A 25 10.50 -13.05 14.45
CA PRO A 25 11.85 -12.51 14.28
C PRO A 25 12.48 -12.78 12.91
N ASP A 26 12.05 -13.84 12.22
CA ASP A 26 12.57 -14.31 10.94
C ASP A 26 11.52 -14.30 9.81
N GLY A 27 10.33 -13.75 10.04
CA GLY A 27 9.29 -13.77 9.02
C GLY A 27 7.94 -13.19 9.43
N ILE A 28 6.93 -13.48 8.62
CA ILE A 28 5.56 -13.00 8.79
C ILE A 28 4.60 -14.12 8.39
N ARG A 29 3.57 -14.34 9.22
CA ARG A 29 2.42 -15.16 8.87
C ARG A 29 1.27 -14.24 8.48
N ILE A 30 0.66 -14.54 7.35
CA ILE A 30 -0.48 -13.81 6.79
C ILE A 30 -1.63 -14.80 6.70
N GLU A 31 -2.72 -14.54 7.40
CA GLU A 31 -3.94 -15.31 7.28
C GLU A 31 -4.82 -14.68 6.20
N GLY A 32 -5.16 -15.46 5.16
CA GLY A 32 -5.97 -14.97 4.05
C GLY A 32 -7.39 -14.60 4.52
N GLY A 33 -7.93 -13.52 3.98
CA GLY A 33 -9.27 -13.03 4.29
C GLY A 33 -9.72 -11.95 3.32
N ASP A 34 -10.90 -11.38 3.58
CA ASP A 34 -11.44 -10.28 2.79
C ASP A 34 -10.86 -8.94 3.25
N ILE A 35 -10.34 -8.14 2.31
CA ILE A 35 -9.96 -6.76 2.61
C ILE A 35 -11.20 -5.88 2.58
N LEU A 36 -11.52 -5.30 3.74
CA LEU A 36 -12.69 -4.45 3.92
C LEU A 36 -12.49 -3.01 3.40
N GLY A 37 -11.29 -2.71 2.89
CA GLY A 37 -10.85 -1.35 2.57
C GLY A 37 -10.29 -0.64 3.81
N GLY A 38 -9.70 0.53 3.60
CA GLY A 38 -9.11 1.28 4.71
C GLY A 38 -7.98 2.20 4.30
N ARG A 39 -7.16 2.56 5.29
CA ARG A 39 -6.01 3.46 5.13
C ARG A 39 -4.72 2.71 5.42
N VAL A 40 -3.75 2.86 4.53
CA VAL A 40 -2.39 2.32 4.70
C VAL A 40 -1.37 3.43 4.51
N ASN A 41 -0.25 3.33 5.22
CA ASN A 41 0.85 4.28 5.11
C ASN A 41 2.04 3.58 4.46
N SER A 42 2.51 4.12 3.33
CA SER A 42 3.66 3.57 2.62
C SER A 42 5.01 3.84 3.32
N LEU A 43 5.02 4.72 4.34
CA LEU A 43 6.21 5.20 5.05
C LEU A 43 7.30 5.75 4.09
N GLY A 44 6.88 6.25 2.93
CA GLY A 44 7.78 6.76 1.90
C GLY A 44 8.49 5.67 1.08
N ASP A 45 8.12 4.39 1.18
CA ASP A 45 8.63 3.34 0.32
C ASP A 45 7.69 3.11 -0.88
N HIS A 46 8.20 3.36 -2.08
CA HIS A 46 7.45 3.20 -3.32
C HIS A 46 6.96 1.77 -3.55
N ARG A 47 7.69 0.75 -3.07
CA ARG A 47 7.26 -0.65 -3.23
C ARG A 47 6.05 -0.96 -2.38
N ILE A 48 5.96 -0.38 -1.18
CA ILE A 48 4.82 -0.57 -0.30
C ILE A 48 3.59 0.10 -0.91
N ALA A 49 3.74 1.33 -1.40
CA ALA A 49 2.66 2.03 -2.10
C ALA A 49 2.16 1.25 -3.33
N MET A 50 3.06 0.75 -4.17
CA MET A 50 2.69 -0.05 -5.34
C MET A 50 2.13 -1.43 -4.97
N ALA A 51 2.56 -2.04 -3.87
CA ALA A 51 2.02 -3.33 -3.44
C ALA A 51 0.55 -3.19 -3.02
N PHE A 52 0.23 -2.19 -2.19
CA PHE A 52 -1.14 -1.96 -1.73
C PHE A 52 -2.09 -1.48 -2.83
N SER A 53 -1.59 -0.82 -3.88
CA SER A 53 -2.43 -0.39 -5.01
C SER A 53 -3.01 -1.58 -5.80
N HIS A 54 -2.32 -2.73 -5.81
CA HIS A 54 -2.81 -3.95 -6.42
C HIS A 54 -3.84 -4.68 -5.55
N CYS A 55 -3.85 -4.47 -4.23
CA CYS A 55 -4.85 -5.06 -3.35
C CYS A 55 -6.27 -4.65 -3.76
N CYS A 56 -6.49 -3.41 -4.21
CA CYS A 56 -7.79 -2.94 -4.72
C CYS A 56 -8.36 -3.73 -5.91
N ILE A 57 -7.53 -4.49 -6.64
CA ILE A 57 -8.01 -5.27 -7.79
C ILE A 57 -8.76 -6.51 -7.31
N ALA A 58 -8.27 -7.14 -6.23
CA ALA A 58 -8.83 -8.37 -5.70
C ALA A 58 -10.09 -8.13 -4.85
N PHE A 59 -10.26 -6.91 -4.33
CA PHE A 59 -11.32 -6.58 -3.39
C PHE A 59 -12.09 -5.35 -3.88
N CYS A 60 -13.43 -5.38 -3.84
CA CYS A 60 -14.29 -4.26 -4.24
C CYS A 60 -14.30 -3.09 -3.22
N SER A 61 -13.18 -2.87 -2.54
CA SER A 61 -13.04 -1.98 -1.39
C SER A 61 -12.04 -0.87 -1.71
N THR A 62 -12.35 0.36 -1.32
CA THR A 62 -11.43 1.49 -1.51
C THR A 62 -10.28 1.42 -0.50
N ILE A 63 -9.05 1.55 -0.97
CA ILE A 63 -7.84 1.67 -0.13
C ILE A 63 -7.21 3.04 -0.40
N GLU A 64 -6.99 3.79 0.68
CA GLU A 64 -6.27 5.06 0.64
C GLU A 64 -4.82 4.84 1.09
N ILE A 65 -3.87 5.16 0.21
CA ILE A 65 -2.44 4.95 0.44
C ILE A 65 -1.77 6.31 0.67
N GLN A 66 -1.22 6.50 1.87
CA GLN A 66 -0.57 7.75 2.27
C GLN A 66 0.95 7.74 2.01
N ASN A 67 1.53 8.93 1.91
CA ASN A 67 2.97 9.19 1.72
C ASN A 67 3.56 8.64 0.41
N CYS A 68 2.77 8.70 -0.68
CA CYS A 68 3.14 8.17 -2.00
C CYS A 68 4.10 9.05 -2.82
N ASN A 69 4.65 10.14 -2.27
CA ASN A 69 5.49 11.10 -2.99
C ASN A 69 6.71 10.44 -3.68
N ASN A 70 7.22 9.33 -3.14
CA ASN A 70 8.35 8.60 -3.68
C ASN A 70 8.00 7.60 -4.81
N VAL A 71 6.72 7.43 -5.14
CA VAL A 71 6.32 6.56 -6.28
C VAL A 71 6.76 7.20 -7.59
N ALA A 72 6.49 8.49 -7.76
CA ALA A 72 6.83 9.23 -8.98
C ALA A 72 8.35 9.34 -9.22
N THR A 73 9.17 9.28 -8.17
CA THR A 73 10.63 9.32 -8.30
C THR A 73 11.21 8.01 -8.81
N SER A 74 10.51 6.88 -8.60
CA SER A 74 10.96 5.55 -9.02
C SER A 74 10.26 5.06 -10.30
N PHE A 75 8.97 5.37 -10.46
CA PHE A 75 8.17 4.98 -11.61
C PHE A 75 7.26 6.14 -12.04
N PRO A 76 7.77 7.10 -12.85
CA PRO A 76 6.94 8.16 -13.39
C PRO A 76 5.86 7.57 -14.32
N GLY A 77 4.61 8.00 -14.13
CA GLY A 77 3.48 7.51 -14.93
C GLY A 77 2.85 6.19 -14.46
N PHE A 78 3.22 5.69 -13.28
CA PHE A 78 2.65 4.47 -12.70
C PHE A 78 1.11 4.48 -12.71
N VAL A 79 0.49 5.57 -12.24
CA VAL A 79 -0.96 5.68 -12.17
C VAL A 79 -1.62 5.72 -13.55
N GLY A 80 -0.99 6.35 -14.54
CA GLY A 80 -1.47 6.31 -15.92
C GLY A 80 -1.49 4.88 -16.47
N LEU A 81 -0.39 4.14 -16.27
CA LEU A 81 -0.27 2.76 -16.73
C LEU A 81 -1.22 1.82 -15.98
N ALA A 82 -1.33 1.99 -14.67
CA ALA A 82 -2.20 1.17 -13.83
C ALA A 82 -3.68 1.34 -14.24
N ASN A 83 -4.12 2.56 -14.51
CA ASN A 83 -5.46 2.81 -15.05
C ASN A 83 -5.67 2.20 -16.44
N GLN A 84 -4.64 2.17 -17.32
CA GLN A 84 -4.74 1.53 -18.63
C GLN A 84 -4.98 0.02 -18.55
N VAL A 85 -4.48 -0.64 -17.50
CA VAL A 85 -4.66 -2.08 -17.28
C VAL A 85 -5.85 -2.41 -16.38
N GLY A 86 -6.70 -1.42 -16.05
CA GLY A 86 -7.95 -1.60 -15.31
C GLY A 86 -7.85 -1.41 -13.79
N ILE A 87 -6.75 -0.88 -13.28
CA ILE A 87 -6.57 -0.53 -11.86
C ILE A 87 -7.03 0.91 -11.66
N ASN A 88 -8.20 1.11 -11.05
CA ASN A 88 -8.74 2.44 -10.77
C ASN A 88 -7.90 3.14 -9.68
N LEU A 89 -6.96 3.97 -10.09
CA LEU A 89 -6.06 4.72 -9.21
C LEU A 89 -6.17 6.22 -9.46
N SER A 90 -6.31 6.97 -8.38
CA SER A 90 -6.29 8.44 -8.39
C SER A 90 -5.27 8.95 -7.39
N GLU A 91 -4.36 9.81 -7.84
CA GLU A 91 -3.47 10.57 -6.95
C GLU A 91 -4.20 11.81 -6.43
N GLN A 92 -4.15 12.03 -5.12
CA GLN A 92 -4.58 13.26 -4.48
C GLN A 92 -3.38 13.89 -3.80
N VAL A 93 -3.11 15.15 -4.11
CA VAL A 93 -2.09 15.94 -3.41
C VAL A 93 -2.82 16.67 -2.29
N ASN A 94 -2.64 16.21 -1.04
CA ASN A 94 -3.07 17.00 0.10
C ASN A 94 -2.11 18.18 0.24
N THR A 95 -2.55 19.35 -0.21
CA THR A 95 -1.94 20.63 0.14
C THR A 95 -2.37 21.00 1.56
N GLU A 96 -1.81 20.32 2.55
CA GLU A 96 -1.86 20.72 3.97
C GLU A 96 -0.43 20.80 4.51
N ASP A 97 0.37 21.66 3.88
CA ASP A 97 1.65 22.13 4.43
C ASP A 97 1.65 23.68 4.30
N GLU A 98 0.91 24.34 5.20
CA GLU A 98 1.17 25.74 5.64
C GLU A 98 1.58 25.72 7.12
#